data_AF-A0A531NA73-F1
#
_entry.id   AF-A0A531NA73-F1
#
_cell.length_a   1.000
_cell.length_b   1.000
_cell.length_c   1.000
_cell.angle_alpha   90.00
_cell.angle_beta   90.00
_cell.angle_gamma   90.00
#
_symmetry.space_group_name_H-M   'P 1'
#
loop_
_entity.id
_entity.type
_entity.pdbx_description
1 polymer ?
#
loop_
_entity_poly.entity_id
_entity_poly.type
_entity_poly.pdbx_seq_one_letter_code
_entity_poly.pdbx_strand_id
1 'polypeptide(L)'
;MTAAKLNIVPFVSVDRMMKLVIAIGVERFLTELAGYIEEDFRRWDLFDKTPRIASHSHDGVIELMPTSDGHLYGFKYVNGHPKNMREGRQTVTAFGVLADVGSGYPMLLT
;
A
#
# COMPACT_ATOMS: atom_id res chain seq x y z
N MET A 1 -25.45 22.15 0.52
CA MET A 1 -24.47 21.04 0.54
C MET A 1 -23.18 21.56 -0.06
N THR A 2 -22.09 21.61 0.69
CA THR A 2 -20.78 21.96 0.14
C THR A 2 -20.34 20.84 -0.80
N ALA A 3 -19.99 21.17 -2.04
CA ALA A 3 -19.47 20.18 -2.99
C ALA A 3 -18.21 19.52 -2.39
N ALA A 4 -18.12 18.20 -2.48
CA ALA A 4 -16.94 17.47 -2.06
C ALA A 4 -15.73 17.97 -2.85
N LYS A 5 -14.60 18.22 -2.17
CA LYS A 5 -13.35 18.63 -2.83
C LYS A 5 -12.73 17.41 -3.51
N LEU A 6 -13.23 17.09 -4.70
CA LEU A 6 -12.77 15.96 -5.50
C LEU A 6 -11.29 16.06 -5.89
N ASN A 7 -10.68 17.24 -5.80
CA ASN A 7 -9.27 17.48 -6.12
C ASN A 7 -8.30 17.25 -4.93
N ILE A 8 -8.79 16.78 -3.77
CA ILE A 8 -7.94 16.48 -2.62
C ILE A 8 -7.82 14.97 -2.48
N VAL A 9 -6.59 14.47 -2.55
CA VAL A 9 -6.27 13.07 -2.26
C VAL A 9 -5.76 12.99 -0.82
N PRO A 10 -6.45 12.28 0.09
CA PRO A 10 -5.95 11.98 1.42
C PRO A 10 -4.53 11.40 1.39
N PHE A 11 -3.66 11.91 2.26
CA PHE A 11 -2.29 11.43 2.42
C PHE A 11 -2.02 11.04 3.88
N VAL A 12 -1.56 9.81 4.09
CA VAL A 12 -1.13 9.29 5.40
C VAL A 12 0.38 9.17 5.39
N SER A 13 1.08 10.18 5.90
CA SER A 13 2.53 10.12 6.09
C SER A 13 2.94 9.09 7.14
N VAL A 14 4.23 8.76 7.22
CA VAL A 14 4.82 7.89 8.26
C VAL A 14 4.41 8.34 9.67
N ASP A 15 4.52 9.63 9.99
CA ASP A 15 4.10 10.18 11.29
C ASP A 15 2.61 9.92 11.59
N ARG A 16 1.74 10.11 10.59
CA ARG A 16 0.30 9.87 10.73
C ARG A 16 0.00 8.38 10.85
N MET A 17 0.68 7.53 10.09
CA MET A 17 0.56 6.08 10.19
C MET A 17 0.98 5.57 11.58
N MET A 18 2.11 6.06 12.10
CA MET A 18 2.55 5.71 13.46
C MET A 18 1.51 6.10 14.51
N LYS A 19 0.98 7.33 14.44
CA LYS A 19 -0.08 7.80 15.35
C LYS A 19 -1.35 6.95 15.25
N LEU A 20 -1.74 6.56 14.04
CA LEU A 20 -2.90 5.71 13.79
C LEU A 20 -2.71 4.32 14.43
N VAL A 21 -1.59 3.67 14.16
CA VAL A 21 -1.28 2.33 14.70
C VAL A 21 -1.21 2.37 16.23
N ILE A 22 -0.58 3.41 16.81
CA ILE A 22 -0.50 3.57 18.27
C ILE A 22 -1.90 3.80 18.87
N ALA A 23 -2.74 4.62 18.23
CA ALA A 23 -4.09 4.90 18.73
C ALA A 23 -5.01 3.67 18.69
N ILE A 24 -4.87 2.80 17.67
CA ILE A 24 -5.63 1.54 17.56
C ILE A 24 -5.06 0.47 18.50
N GLY A 25 -3.75 0.46 18.69
CA GLY A 25 -3.02 -0.61 19.37
C GLY A 25 -2.55 -1.69 18.38
N VAL A 26 -1.29 -2.10 18.49
CA VAL A 26 -0.63 -3.01 17.54
C VAL A 26 -1.35 -4.35 17.40
N GLU A 27 -1.74 -4.98 18.51
CA GLU A 27 -2.40 -6.29 18.50
C GLU A 27 -3.75 -6.25 17.78
N ARG A 28 -4.56 -5.24 18.09
CA ARG A 28 -5.86 -5.02 17.44
C ARG A 28 -5.68 -4.72 15.95
N PHE A 29 -4.73 -3.83 15.62
CA PHE A 29 -4.43 -3.46 14.24
C PHE A 29 -4.07 -4.70 13.40
N LEU A 30 -3.18 -5.56 13.91
CA LEU A 30 -2.76 -6.77 13.20
C LEU A 30 -3.87 -7.80 13.09
N THR A 31 -4.67 -7.98 14.14
CA THR A 31 -5.82 -8.92 14.15
C THR A 31 -6.87 -8.51 13.12
N GLU A 32 -7.27 -7.24 13.11
CA GLU A 32 -8.26 -6.73 12.15
C GLU A 32 -7.70 -6.74 10.72
N LEU A 33 -6.42 -6.36 10.53
CA LEU A 33 -5.76 -6.43 9.22
C LEU A 33 -5.72 -7.87 8.67
N ALA A 34 -5.44 -8.85 9.52
CA ALA A 34 -5.46 -10.27 9.13
C ALA A 34 -6.87 -10.70 8.67
N GLY A 35 -7.93 -10.22 9.33
CA GLY A 35 -9.31 -10.45 8.90
C GLY A 35 -9.60 -9.94 7.50
N TYR A 36 -9.20 -8.70 7.18
CA TYR A 36 -9.33 -8.16 5.82
C TYR A 36 -8.54 -8.97 4.78
N ILE A 37 -7.31 -9.37 5.11
CA ILE A 37 -6.50 -10.23 4.23
C ILE A 37 -7.21 -11.57 4.00
N GLU A 38 -7.77 -12.19 5.03
CA GLU A 38 -8.48 -13.46 4.91
C GLU A 38 -9.73 -13.34 4.02
N GLU A 39 -10.52 -12.27 4.18
CA GLU A 39 -11.67 -11.98 3.31
C GLU A 39 -11.25 -11.78 1.85
N ASP A 40 -10.17 -11.05 1.58
CA ASP A 40 -9.63 -10.86 0.24
C ASP A 40 -9.14 -12.17 -0.38
N PHE A 41 -8.49 -13.03 0.39
CA PHE A 41 -8.05 -14.34 -0.10
C PHE A 41 -9.22 -15.30 -0.35
N ARG A 42 -10.35 -15.18 0.36
CA ARG A 42 -11.57 -15.97 0.05
C ARG A 42 -12.17 -15.63 -1.31
N ARG A 43 -11.95 -14.41 -1.79
CA ARG A 43 -12.42 -13.91 -3.08
C ARG A 43 -11.29 -13.78 -4.11
N TRP A 44 -10.24 -14.59 -3.97
CA TRP A 44 -9.00 -14.53 -4.76
C TRP A 44 -9.21 -14.45 -6.28
N ASP A 45 -10.18 -15.20 -6.81
CA ASP A 45 -10.43 -15.27 -8.25
C ASP A 45 -11.04 -13.99 -8.82
N LEU A 46 -11.61 -13.11 -7.98
CA LEU A 46 -12.15 -11.81 -8.42
C LEU A 46 -11.05 -10.79 -8.72
N PHE A 47 -9.83 -11.01 -8.21
CA PHE A 47 -8.74 -10.06 -8.41
C PHE A 47 -8.15 -10.20 -9.82
N ASP A 48 -7.97 -9.07 -10.50
CA ASP A 48 -6.99 -8.93 -11.57
C ASP A 48 -5.58 -8.94 -10.95
N LYS A 49 -4.84 -10.01 -11.26
CA LYS A 49 -3.57 -10.35 -10.65
C LYS A 49 -2.49 -10.33 -11.71
N THR A 50 -1.42 -9.60 -11.46
CA THR A 50 -0.20 -9.66 -12.26
C THR A 50 1.00 -9.95 -11.36
N PRO A 51 2.03 -10.67 -11.84
CA PRO A 51 3.32 -10.66 -11.19
C PRO A 51 3.81 -9.23 -10.99
N ARG A 52 4.46 -8.98 -9.85
CA ARG A 52 5.11 -7.70 -9.56
C ARG A 52 6.18 -7.38 -10.60
N ILE A 53 6.33 -6.10 -10.92
CA ILE A 53 7.35 -5.61 -11.84
C ILE A 53 8.60 -5.29 -11.02
N ALA A 54 9.74 -5.90 -11.36
CA ALA A 54 10.99 -5.74 -10.62
C ALA A 54 12.07 -5.07 -11.49
N SER A 55 12.78 -4.11 -10.91
CA SER A 55 14.01 -3.51 -11.44
C SER A 55 15.17 -3.90 -10.55
N HIS A 56 16.00 -4.82 -11.03
CA HIS A 56 17.14 -5.36 -10.29
C HIS A 56 18.38 -4.48 -10.44
N SER A 57 19.16 -4.41 -9.37
CA SER A 57 20.49 -3.81 -9.33
C SER A 57 21.46 -4.77 -8.63
N HIS A 58 22.76 -4.48 -8.65
CA HIS A 58 23.76 -5.29 -7.95
C HIS A 58 23.42 -5.48 -6.46
N ASP A 59 22.91 -4.44 -5.80
CA ASP A 59 22.77 -4.40 -4.35
C ASP A 59 21.32 -4.52 -3.84
N GLY A 60 20.37 -4.79 -4.73
CA GLY A 60 18.96 -4.85 -4.36
C GLY A 60 17.98 -4.76 -5.52
N VAL A 61 16.73 -4.52 -5.18
CA VAL A 61 15.61 -4.45 -6.12
C VAL A 61 14.65 -3.33 -5.76
N ILE A 62 14.01 -2.78 -6.79
CA ILE A 62 12.83 -1.91 -6.66
C ILE A 62 11.67 -2.62 -7.36
N GLU A 63 10.51 -2.72 -6.70
CA GLU A 63 9.35 -3.44 -7.21
C GLU A 63 8.08 -2.56 -7.21
N LEU A 64 7.22 -2.80 -8.19
CA LEU A 64 5.83 -2.35 -8.21
C LEU A 64 4.90 -3.55 -8.08
N MET A 65 3.98 -3.50 -7.13
CA MET A 65 3.04 -4.58 -6.83
C MET A 65 1.59 -4.11 -7.02
N PRO A 66 1.05 -4.14 -8.24
CA PRO A 66 -0.34 -3.74 -8.50
C PRO A 66 -1.32 -4.92 -8.35
N THR A 67 -2.56 -4.61 -7.98
CA THR A 67 -3.71 -5.54 -8.00
C THR A 67 -5.01 -4.74 -8.06
N SER A 68 -6.09 -5.35 -8.54
CA SER A 68 -7.43 -4.75 -8.53
C SER A 68 -8.50 -5.82 -8.34
N ASP A 69 -9.62 -5.47 -7.72
CA ASP A 69 -10.82 -6.32 -7.65
C ASP A 69 -11.95 -5.84 -8.59
N GLY A 70 -11.61 -4.99 -9.56
CA GLY A 70 -12.56 -4.39 -10.50
C GLY A 70 -13.27 -3.14 -9.98
N HIS A 71 -13.20 -2.84 -8.67
CA HIS A 71 -13.74 -1.61 -8.08
C HIS A 71 -12.64 -0.69 -7.57
N LEU A 72 -11.66 -1.28 -6.87
CA LEU A 72 -10.49 -0.57 -6.37
C LEU A 72 -9.24 -1.07 -7.09
N TYR A 73 -8.33 -0.13 -7.37
CA TYR A 73 -7.00 -0.42 -7.86
C TYR A 73 -5.99 -0.01 -6.79
N GLY A 74 -5.14 -0.96 -6.38
CA GLY A 74 -4.07 -0.74 -5.43
C GLY A 74 -2.72 -1.01 -6.05
N PHE A 75 -1.72 -0.18 -5.74
CA PHE A 75 -0.33 -0.57 -5.99
C PHE A 75 0.59 -0.14 -4.85
N LYS A 76 1.70 -0.87 -4.72
CA LYS A 76 2.78 -0.53 -3.78
C LYS A 76 4.11 -0.39 -4.53
N TYR A 77 4.79 0.72 -4.30
CA TYR A 77 6.22 0.84 -4.55
C TYR A 77 6.96 0.25 -3.35
N VAL A 78 8.00 -0.53 -3.58
CA VAL A 78 8.85 -1.05 -2.50
C VAL A 78 10.28 -1.26 -2.97
N ASN A 79 11.26 -0.99 -2.10
CA ASN A 79 12.64 -1.40 -2.31
C ASN A 79 13.03 -2.56 -1.39
N GLY A 80 14.03 -3.34 -1.80
CA GLY A 80 14.71 -4.32 -0.95
C GLY A 80 16.22 -4.23 -1.16
N HIS A 81 16.93 -3.57 -0.24
CA HIS A 81 18.38 -3.32 -0.35
C HIS A 81 19.08 -3.66 0.97
N PRO A 82 19.57 -4.90 1.15
CA PRO A 82 20.17 -5.35 2.42
C PRO A 82 21.33 -4.48 2.91
N LYS A 83 22.06 -3.82 2.00
CA LYS A 83 23.16 -2.92 2.38
C LYS A 83 22.71 -1.67 3.15
N ASN A 84 21.46 -1.23 2.98
CA ASN A 84 20.96 0.04 3.51
C ASN A 84 21.14 0.17 5.02
N MET A 85 20.98 -0.93 5.76
CA MET A 85 21.11 -0.90 7.22
C MET A 85 22.50 -0.44 7.67
N ARG A 86 23.55 -0.77 6.91
CA ARG A 86 24.93 -0.34 7.18
C ARG A 86 25.14 1.16 6.94
N GLU A 87 24.26 1.78 6.17
CA GLU A 87 24.29 3.20 5.79
C GLU A 87 23.24 4.03 6.55
N GLY A 88 22.60 3.46 7.58
CA GLY A 88 21.56 4.13 8.36
C GLY A 88 20.21 4.28 7.65
N ARG A 89 20.00 3.58 6.53
CA ARG A 89 18.74 3.53 5.78
C ARG A 89 18.00 2.22 6.08
N GLN A 90 16.68 2.21 5.92
CA GLN A 90 15.91 0.97 6.04
C GLN A 90 16.15 0.07 4.83
N THR A 91 16.31 -1.24 5.07
CA THR A 91 16.40 -2.26 4.00
C THR A 91 15.17 -2.26 3.11
N VAL A 92 14.01 -2.04 3.71
CA VAL A 92 12.71 -2.00 3.05
C VAL A 92 12.03 -0.68 3.37
N THR A 93 11.67 0.05 2.33
CA THR A 93 10.78 1.22 2.38
C THR A 93 9.73 1.05 1.30
N ALA A 94 8.51 1.48 1.60
CA ALA A 94 7.38 1.36 0.70
C ALA A 94 6.41 2.51 0.89
N PHE A 95 5.65 2.79 -0.15
CA PHE A 95 4.50 3.69 -0.16
C PHE A 95 3.46 3.10 -1.12
N GLY A 96 2.20 3.51 -0.97
CA GLY A 96 1.11 2.90 -1.74
C GLY A 96 0.03 3.89 -2.17
N VAL A 97 -0.71 3.52 -3.19
CA VAL A 97 -1.89 4.26 -3.65
C VAL A 97 -3.08 3.31 -3.72
N LEU A 98 -4.24 3.82 -3.33
CA LEU A 98 -5.55 3.23 -3.61
C LEU A 98 -6.32 4.18 -4.52
N ALA A 99 -6.91 3.66 -5.59
CA ALA A 99 -7.67 4.42 -6.56
C ALA A 99 -9.00 3.75 -6.88
N ASP A 100 -9.98 4.56 -7.30
CA ASP A 100 -11.24 4.08 -7.84
C ASP A 100 -11.05 3.64 -9.30
N VAL A 101 -11.48 2.43 -9.66
CA VAL A 101 -11.34 1.91 -11.03
C VAL A 101 -12.26 2.64 -12.00
N GLY A 102 -13.47 3.03 -11.56
CA GLY A 102 -14.47 3.67 -12.42
C GLY A 102 -14.03 5.01 -13.00
N SER A 103 -13.27 5.78 -12.23
CA SER A 103 -12.76 7.10 -12.60
C SER A 103 -11.24 7.16 -12.81
N GLY A 104 -10.51 6.16 -12.32
CA GLY A 104 -9.05 6.18 -12.21
C GLY A 104 -8.51 7.15 -11.16
N TYR A 105 -9.36 7.80 -10.37
CA TYR A 105 -8.95 8.86 -9.46
C TYR A 105 -8.33 8.27 -8.17
N PRO A 106 -7.16 8.76 -7.73
CA PRO A 106 -6.54 8.31 -6.49
C PRO A 106 -7.36 8.76 -5.27
N MET A 107 -7.65 7.81 -4.38
CA MET A 107 -8.43 8.01 -3.16
C MET A 107 -7.56 8.10 -1.91
N LEU A 108 -6.35 7.53 -1.94
CA LEU A 108 -5.44 7.52 -0.81
C LEU A 108 -3.99 7.36 -1.29
N LEU A 109 -3.09 8.13 -0.70
CA LEU A 109 -1.64 7.92 -0.74
C LEU A 109 -1.15 7.61 0.69
N THR A 110 -0.30 6.60 0.85
CA THR A 110 0.29 6.20 2.13
C THR A 110 1.81 6.15 2.06
#